data_AF-A0A1F8PHP7-F1
#
_entry.id   AF-A0A1F8PHP7-F1
#
_cell.length_a   1.000
_cell.length_b   1.000
_cell.length_c   1.000
_cell.angle_alpha   90.00
_cell.angle_beta   90.00
_cell.angle_gamma   90.00
#
_symmetry.space_group_name_H-M   'P 1'
#
loop_
_entity.id
_entity.type
_entity.pdbx_description
1 polymer ?
#
loop_
_entity_poly.entity_id
_entity_poly.type
_entity_poly.pdbx_seq_one_letter_code
_entity_poly.pdbx_strand_id
1 'polypeptide(L)'
;MAELRNNYDLTLAAWAQVLEYRDRETVGHSRRLVDLSTRLGRALGLSEEQIVNLQRGAIVHDIGKLAIPDDILLKNNVLTEDERRLIRRHPQYASQMLAGIPFLKPALEVAHSHHERWDGSGYPEALKQEQIPLLARVFAVVDTWDALNSERVYRPRWSEDESRKYIKENAGILYDPHIVEVFLSIV
;
A
#
# COMPACT_ATOMS: atom_id res chain seq x y z
N MET A 1 -2.88 -0.14 -28.82
CA MET A 1 -3.39 0.44 -27.55
C MET A 1 -3.30 -0.52 -26.37
N ALA A 2 -3.72 -1.79 -26.49
CA ALA A 2 -3.58 -2.77 -25.41
C ALA A 2 -2.11 -3.09 -25.07
N GLU A 3 -1.28 -3.30 -26.09
CA GLU A 3 0.16 -3.55 -25.95
C GLU A 3 0.89 -2.39 -25.25
N LEU A 4 0.58 -1.14 -25.61
CA LEU A 4 1.18 0.04 -24.98
C LEU A 4 0.85 0.13 -23.49
N ARG A 5 -0.41 -0.13 -23.11
CA ARG A 5 -0.83 -0.15 -21.70
C ARG A 5 -0.10 -1.26 -20.93
N ASN A 6 -0.02 -2.46 -21.51
CA ASN A 6 0.71 -3.57 -20.93
C ASN A 6 2.21 -3.23 -20.72
N ASN A 7 2.85 -2.57 -21.69
CA ASN A 7 4.24 -2.16 -21.56
C ASN A 7 4.45 -1.13 -20.44
N TYR A 8 3.49 -0.22 -20.21
CA TYR A 8 3.54 0.69 -19.07
C TYR A 8 3.41 -0.05 -17.74
N ASP A 9 2.45 -0.96 -17.62
CA ASP A 9 2.23 -1.72 -16.38
C ASP A 9 3.45 -2.62 -16.07
N LEU A 10 4.05 -3.25 -17.09
CA LEU A 10 5.30 -4.02 -16.95
C LEU A 10 6.48 -3.14 -16.52
N THR A 11 6.57 -1.91 -17.03
CA THR A 11 7.61 -0.96 -16.63
C THR A 11 7.44 -0.58 -15.16
N LEU A 12 6.22 -0.27 -14.71
CA LEU A 12 5.95 0.02 -13.30
C LEU A 12 6.29 -1.16 -12.38
N ALA A 13 5.92 -2.38 -12.79
CA ALA A 13 6.25 -3.59 -12.05
C ALA A 13 7.76 -3.83 -11.95
N ALA A 14 8.55 -3.44 -12.96
CA ALA A 14 10.00 -3.50 -12.90
C ALA A 14 10.58 -2.48 -11.90
N TRP A 15 10.05 -1.26 -11.85
CA TRP A 15 10.44 -0.26 -10.84
C TRP A 15 10.10 -0.70 -9.42
N ALA A 16 8.92 -1.30 -9.22
CA ALA A 16 8.55 -1.85 -7.93
C ALA A 16 9.50 -2.97 -7.48
N GLN A 17 9.89 -3.87 -8.38
CA GLN A 17 10.90 -4.90 -8.09
C GLN A 17 12.25 -4.31 -7.71
N VAL A 18 12.71 -3.25 -8.39
CA VAL A 18 13.96 -2.55 -8.03
C VAL A 18 13.89 -2.04 -6.58
N LEU A 19 12.74 -1.51 -6.16
CA LEU A 19 12.56 -1.10 -4.78
C LEU A 19 12.54 -2.29 -3.82
N GLU A 20 11.86 -3.39 -4.15
CA GLU A 20 11.86 -4.62 -3.33
C GLU A 20 13.30 -5.11 -3.07
N TYR A 21 14.15 -5.13 -4.10
CA TYR A 21 15.57 -5.49 -3.96
C TYR A 21 16.34 -4.55 -3.03
N ARG A 22 16.04 -3.26 -3.06
CA ARG A 22 16.70 -2.26 -2.22
C ARG A 22 16.22 -2.35 -0.77
N ASP A 23 14.91 -2.34 -0.54
CA ASP A 23 14.28 -2.25 0.78
C ASP A 23 14.26 -3.61 1.53
N ARG A 24 14.77 -4.67 0.91
CA ARG A 24 14.75 -6.05 1.45
C ARG A 24 13.33 -6.56 1.73
N GLU A 25 12.34 -6.01 1.03
CA GLU A 25 10.99 -6.57 1.02
C GLU A 25 10.98 -7.94 0.34
N THR A 26 9.98 -8.76 0.66
CA THR A 26 9.90 -10.11 0.11
C THR A 26 9.63 -10.08 -1.40
N VAL A 27 10.43 -10.82 -2.17
CA VAL A 27 10.23 -10.93 -3.62
C VAL A 27 8.80 -11.39 -3.93
N GLY A 28 8.11 -10.62 -4.77
CA GLY A 28 6.74 -10.91 -5.18
C GLY A 28 5.67 -10.32 -4.26
N HIS A 29 6.05 -9.52 -3.26
CA HIS A 29 5.15 -8.69 -2.46
C HIS A 29 4.20 -7.86 -3.32
N SER A 30 4.73 -7.12 -4.30
CA SER A 30 3.93 -6.31 -5.22
C SER A 30 2.88 -7.14 -5.97
N ARG A 31 3.20 -8.39 -6.33
CA ARG A 31 2.26 -9.28 -7.03
C ARG A 31 1.11 -9.73 -6.13
N ARG A 32 1.41 -10.08 -4.87
CA ARG A 32 0.39 -10.48 -3.88
C ARG A 32 -0.54 -9.32 -3.55
N LEU A 33 0.03 -8.13 -3.37
CA LEU A 33 -0.74 -6.90 -3.16
C LEU A 33 -1.69 -6.61 -4.33
N VAL A 34 -1.22 -6.71 -5.57
CA VAL A 34 -2.04 -6.49 -6.77
C VAL A 34 -3.19 -7.50 -6.86
N ASP A 35 -2.90 -8.79 -6.68
CA ASP A 35 -3.92 -9.85 -6.75
C ASP A 35 -5.01 -9.65 -5.68
N LEU A 36 -4.59 -9.49 -4.42
CA LEU A 36 -5.51 -9.35 -3.30
C LEU A 36 -6.31 -8.05 -3.35
N SER A 37 -5.69 -6.94 -3.77
CA SER A 37 -6.39 -5.67 -4.00
C SER A 37 -7.42 -5.78 -5.12
N THR A 38 -7.10 -6.50 -6.19
CA THR A 38 -8.04 -6.74 -7.30
C THR A 38 -9.23 -7.57 -6.83
N ARG A 39 -9.00 -8.63 -6.05
CA ARG A 39 -10.05 -9.48 -5.49
C ARG A 39 -10.96 -8.69 -4.56
N LEU A 40 -10.39 -7.91 -3.64
CA LEU A 40 -11.15 -7.07 -2.72
C LEU A 40 -11.94 -5.98 -3.47
N GLY A 41 -11.31 -5.28 -4.42
CA GLY A 41 -11.96 -4.27 -5.24
C GLY A 41 -13.17 -4.81 -6.01
N ARG A 42 -13.05 -6.02 -6.58
CA ARG A 42 -14.18 -6.69 -7.25
C ARG A 42 -15.29 -7.08 -6.27
N ALA A 43 -14.94 -7.60 -5.10
CA ALA A 43 -15.93 -7.94 -4.06
C ALA A 43 -16.69 -6.70 -3.56
N LEU A 44 -16.06 -5.53 -3.56
CA LEU A 44 -16.66 -4.23 -3.24
C LEU A 44 -17.44 -3.60 -4.41
N GLY A 45 -17.45 -4.21 -5.59
CA GLY A 45 -18.14 -3.68 -6.76
C GLY A 45 -17.46 -2.47 -7.41
N LEU A 46 -16.14 -2.30 -7.24
CA LEU A 46 -15.39 -1.28 -7.95
C LEU A 46 -15.47 -1.49 -9.47
N SER A 47 -15.52 -0.39 -10.23
CA SER A 47 -15.44 -0.44 -11.69
C SER A 47 -14.08 -0.95 -12.17
N GLU A 48 -14.01 -1.46 -13.40
CA GLU A 48 -12.73 -1.91 -13.99
C GLU A 48 -11.69 -0.78 -14.06
N GLU A 49 -12.12 0.47 -14.24
CA GLU A 49 -11.21 1.63 -14.19
C GLU A 49 -10.61 1.82 -12.79
N GLN A 50 -11.44 1.75 -11.75
CA GLN A 50 -10.99 1.82 -10.36
C GLN A 50 -10.07 0.65 -10.00
N ILE A 51 -10.36 -0.56 -10.49
CA ILE A 51 -9.50 -1.73 -10.30
C ILE A 51 -8.12 -1.49 -10.93
N VAL A 52 -8.05 -1.00 -12.17
CA VAL A 52 -6.77 -0.68 -12.83
C VAL A 52 -5.98 0.38 -12.03
N ASN A 53 -6.65 1.40 -11.52
CA ASN A 53 -6.01 2.43 -10.70
C ASN A 53 -5.54 1.90 -9.35
N LEU A 54 -6.30 1.01 -8.72
CA LEU A 54 -5.92 0.33 -7.49
C LEU A 54 -4.70 -0.58 -7.70
N GLN A 55 -4.66 -1.35 -8.80
CA GLN A 55 -3.53 -2.18 -9.16
C GLN A 55 -2.25 -1.34 -9.35
N ARG A 56 -2.34 -0.26 -10.12
CA ARG A 56 -1.20 0.65 -10.32
C ARG A 56 -0.77 1.30 -9.01
N GLY A 57 -1.73 1.73 -8.20
CA GLY A 57 -1.50 2.29 -6.87
C GLY A 57 -0.75 1.32 -5.97
N ALA A 58 -1.17 0.05 -5.94
CA ALA A 58 -0.51 -1.01 -5.21
C ALA A 58 0.94 -1.25 -5.67
N ILE A 59 1.22 -1.18 -6.97
CA ILE A 59 2.58 -1.34 -7.52
C ILE A 59 3.50 -0.20 -7.06
N VAL A 60 2.99 1.03 -7.04
CA VAL A 60 3.83 2.22 -6.82
C VAL A 60 3.72 2.82 -5.42
N HIS A 61 2.97 2.20 -4.50
CA HIS A 61 2.62 2.78 -3.20
C HIS A 61 3.86 3.27 -2.43
N ASP A 62 4.92 2.47 -2.49
CA ASP A 62 6.15 2.67 -1.74
C ASP A 62 7.27 3.33 -2.56
N ILE A 63 7.06 3.69 -3.83
CA ILE A 63 8.12 4.20 -4.73
C ILE A 63 8.88 5.41 -4.15
N GLY A 64 8.21 6.20 -3.32
CA GLY A 64 8.82 7.35 -2.65
C GLY A 64 9.94 6.97 -1.66
N LYS A 65 10.05 5.70 -1.24
CA LYS A 65 11.18 5.20 -0.44
C LYS A 65 12.53 5.37 -1.16
N LEU A 66 12.53 5.54 -2.49
CA LEU A 66 13.72 5.90 -3.27
C LEU A 66 14.37 7.23 -2.82
N ALA A 67 13.60 8.15 -2.22
CA ALA A 67 14.12 9.40 -1.68
C ALA A 67 14.62 9.31 -0.23
N ILE A 68 14.53 8.14 0.41
CA ILE A 68 14.99 7.93 1.79
C ILE A 68 16.45 7.46 1.77
N PRO A 69 17.37 8.04 2.55
CA PRO A 69 18.76 7.59 2.66
C PRO A 69 18.89 6.13 3.11
N ASP A 70 19.89 5.41 2.58
CA ASP A 70 20.11 3.98 2.86
C ASP A 70 20.43 3.70 4.34
N ASP A 71 21.16 4.60 5.01
CA ASP A 71 21.51 4.50 6.43
C ASP A 71 20.29 4.61 7.35
N ILE A 72 19.18 5.15 6.85
CA ILE A 72 17.88 5.23 7.52
C ILE A 72 16.97 4.09 7.08
N LEU A 73 16.82 3.86 5.78
CA LEU A 73 15.92 2.86 5.22
C LEU A 73 16.34 1.43 5.61
N LEU A 74 17.64 1.12 5.52
CA LEU A 74 18.20 -0.21 5.77
C LEU A 74 18.66 -0.41 7.21
N LYS A 75 18.24 0.48 8.12
CA LYS A 75 18.67 0.50 9.50
C LYS A 75 18.07 -0.69 10.26
N ASN A 76 18.94 -1.52 10.85
CA ASN A 76 18.55 -2.76 11.54
C ASN A 76 18.16 -2.55 13.03
N ASN A 77 18.28 -1.32 13.54
CA ASN A 77 18.01 -0.93 14.92
C ASN A 77 16.86 0.09 14.99
N VAL A 78 16.42 0.40 16.22
CA VAL A 78 15.28 1.31 16.43
C VAL A 78 15.57 2.68 15.80
N LEU A 79 14.68 3.10 14.91
CA LEU A 79 14.69 4.44 14.33
C LEU A 79 14.39 5.49 15.39
N THR A 80 15.14 6.59 15.35
CA THR A 80 14.82 7.82 16.08
C THR A 80 13.52 8.44 15.56
N GLU A 81 12.93 9.36 16.32
CA GLU A 81 11.69 10.00 15.90
C GLU A 81 11.89 10.83 14.61
N ASP A 82 13.07 11.44 14.42
CA ASP A 82 13.39 12.21 13.23
C ASP A 82 13.52 11.32 11.98
N GLU A 83 14.18 10.18 12.13
CA GLU A 83 14.28 9.15 11.08
C GLU A 83 12.91 8.60 10.71
N ARG A 84 12.04 8.33 11.70
CA ARG A 84 10.65 7.92 11.44
C ARG A 84 9.87 8.98 10.69
N ARG A 85 9.99 10.26 11.08
CA ARG A 85 9.36 11.37 10.36
C ARG A 85 9.85 11.44 8.92
N LEU A 86 11.12 11.16 8.65
CA LEU A 86 11.64 11.11 7.29
C LEU A 86 11.03 9.96 6.47
N ILE A 87 10.97 8.73 7.02
CA ILE A 87 10.34 7.58 6.34
C ILE A 87 8.87 7.86 6.03
N ARG A 88 8.14 8.50 6.94
CA ARG A 88 6.72 8.88 6.76
C ARG A 88 6.48 9.87 5.62
N ARG A 89 7.53 10.45 5.02
CA ARG A 89 7.42 11.32 3.84
C ARG A 89 7.38 10.57 2.52
N HIS A 90 7.64 9.25 2.49
CA HIS A 90 7.59 8.50 1.23
C HIS A 90 6.25 8.60 0.47
N PRO A 91 5.06 8.72 1.09
CA PRO A 91 3.83 8.92 0.34
C PRO A 91 3.84 10.25 -0.43
N GLN A 92 4.36 11.31 0.20
CA GLN A 92 4.51 12.63 -0.41
C GLN A 92 5.55 12.59 -1.54
N TYR A 93 6.67 11.89 -1.34
CA TYR A 93 7.69 11.71 -2.38
C TYR A 93 7.15 10.92 -3.57
N ALA A 94 6.37 9.85 -3.34
CA ALA A 94 5.73 9.08 -4.40
C ALA A 94 4.82 9.97 -5.26
N SER A 95 3.98 10.80 -4.63
CA SER A 95 3.13 11.76 -5.36
C SER A 95 3.95 12.76 -6.16
N GLN A 96 5.03 13.33 -5.59
CA GLN A 96 5.89 14.29 -6.29
C GLN A 96 6.60 13.68 -7.49
N MET A 97 7.14 12.47 -7.34
CA MET A 97 7.86 11.75 -8.41
C MET A 97 6.96 11.40 -9.58
N LEU A 98 5.71 11.04 -9.31
CA LEU A 98 4.78 10.52 -10.31
C LEU A 98 3.77 11.56 -10.83
N ALA A 99 3.73 12.78 -10.25
CA ALA A 99 2.79 13.84 -10.62
C ALA A 99 2.82 14.20 -12.12
N GLY A 100 3.97 14.07 -12.77
CA GLY A 100 4.16 14.34 -14.20
C GLY A 100 3.62 13.27 -15.14
N ILE A 101 3.07 12.16 -14.63
CA ILE A 101 2.61 11.01 -15.43
C ILE A 101 1.07 10.96 -15.42
N PRO A 102 0.39 11.47 -16.46
CA PRO A 102 -1.06 11.71 -16.40
C PRO A 102 -1.90 10.47 -16.11
N PHE A 103 -1.51 9.31 -16.66
CA PHE A 103 -2.27 8.07 -16.49
C PHE A 103 -2.15 7.46 -15.09
N LEU A 104 -1.19 7.92 -14.28
CA LEU A 104 -1.01 7.50 -12.89
C LEU A 104 -1.77 8.39 -11.91
N LYS A 105 -2.25 9.56 -12.33
CA LYS A 105 -2.89 10.53 -11.44
C LYS A 105 -3.96 9.90 -10.53
N PRO A 106 -4.87 9.03 -11.00
CA PRO A 106 -5.86 8.40 -10.13
C PRO A 106 -5.25 7.35 -9.17
N ALA A 107 -4.14 6.71 -9.55
CA ALA A 107 -3.43 5.74 -8.72
C ALA A 107 -2.62 6.40 -7.60
N LEU A 108 -2.29 7.71 -7.72
CA LEU A 108 -1.53 8.43 -6.71
C LEU A 108 -2.25 8.57 -5.38
N GLU A 109 -3.58 8.50 -5.37
CA GLU A 109 -4.38 8.50 -4.14
C GLU A 109 -4.00 7.32 -3.23
N VAL A 110 -3.74 6.15 -3.82
CA VAL A 110 -3.28 4.97 -3.08
C VAL A 110 -1.90 5.24 -2.49
N ALA A 111 -0.92 5.62 -3.33
CA ALA A 111 0.44 5.86 -2.88
C ALA A 111 0.51 6.97 -1.82
N HIS A 112 -0.28 8.02 -1.95
CA HIS A 112 -0.29 9.15 -1.03
C HIS A 112 -0.95 8.84 0.31
N SER A 113 -2.04 8.07 0.32
CA SER A 113 -2.93 7.95 1.47
C SER A 113 -3.02 6.55 2.06
N HIS A 114 -2.25 5.56 1.60
CA HIS A 114 -2.31 4.19 2.12
C HIS A 114 -1.93 4.03 3.61
N HIS A 115 -1.26 5.04 4.18
CA HIS A 115 -0.95 5.10 5.61
C HIS A 115 -1.89 6.00 6.43
N GLU A 116 -2.91 6.56 5.78
CA GLU A 116 -4.02 7.18 6.51
C GLU A 116 -4.79 6.13 7.28
N ARG A 117 -5.36 6.53 8.41
CA ARG A 117 -6.11 5.64 9.31
C ARG A 117 -7.49 6.17 9.49
N TRP A 118 -8.47 5.27 9.60
CA TRP A 118 -9.89 5.63 9.68
C TRP A 118 -10.20 6.67 10.78
N ASP A 119 -9.51 6.60 11.92
CA ASP A 119 -9.61 7.53 13.05
C ASP A 119 -8.85 8.87 12.89
N GLY A 120 -8.04 9.00 11.83
CA GLY A 120 -7.17 10.13 11.53
C GLY A 120 -5.88 10.19 12.34
N SER A 121 -5.46 9.07 12.94
CA SER A 121 -4.12 8.95 13.54
C SER A 121 -3.02 8.65 12.52
N GLY A 122 -3.38 8.57 11.23
CA GLY A 122 -2.48 8.27 10.11
C GLY A 122 -1.68 9.47 9.62
N TYR A 123 -1.06 9.30 8.45
CA TYR A 123 -0.23 10.29 7.77
C TYR A 123 -0.33 10.09 6.25
N PRO A 124 0.01 11.08 5.40
CA PRO A 124 0.65 12.37 5.72
C PRO A 124 -0.29 13.50 6.17
N GLU A 125 -1.58 13.45 5.83
CA GLU A 125 -2.54 14.56 6.01
C GLU A 125 -3.48 14.33 7.21
N ALA A 126 -3.43 13.15 7.85
CA ALA A 126 -4.29 12.78 8.98
C ALA A 126 -5.79 12.82 8.62
N LEU A 127 -6.10 12.36 7.41
CA LEU A 127 -7.46 12.28 6.87
C LEU A 127 -8.30 11.31 7.70
N LYS A 128 -9.58 11.62 7.89
CA LYS A 128 -10.52 10.81 8.68
C LYS A 128 -11.60 10.21 7.81
N GLN A 129 -11.91 8.93 8.08
CA GLN A 129 -13.04 8.24 7.49
C GLN A 129 -13.06 8.38 5.95
N GLU A 130 -14.14 8.94 5.40
CA GLU A 130 -14.37 9.08 3.97
C GLU A 130 -13.57 10.22 3.32
N GLN A 131 -12.86 11.03 4.10
CA GLN A 131 -11.86 11.94 3.56
C GLN A 131 -10.69 11.17 2.95
N ILE A 132 -10.45 9.94 3.42
CA ILE A 132 -9.46 9.04 2.85
C ILE A 132 -10.02 8.51 1.51
N PRO A 133 -9.27 8.64 0.40
CA PRO A 133 -9.69 8.11 -0.89
C PRO A 133 -10.06 6.62 -0.79
N LEU A 134 -11.15 6.22 -1.47
CA LEU A 134 -11.66 4.86 -1.40
C LEU A 134 -10.59 3.82 -1.74
N LEU A 135 -9.81 4.05 -2.81
CA LEU A 135 -8.78 3.10 -3.23
C LEU A 135 -7.66 2.95 -2.19
N ALA A 136 -7.32 4.04 -1.48
CA ALA A 136 -6.34 3.99 -0.39
C ALA A 136 -6.87 3.20 0.81
N ARG A 137 -8.16 3.38 1.17
CA ARG A 137 -8.81 2.60 2.25
C ARG A 137 -8.83 1.10 1.93
N VAL A 138 -9.14 0.75 0.68
CA VAL A 138 -9.10 -0.65 0.19
C VAL A 138 -7.69 -1.20 0.31
N PHE A 139 -6.71 -0.46 -0.19
CA PHE A 139 -5.32 -0.91 -0.22
C PHE A 139 -4.70 -1.03 1.18
N ALA A 140 -5.01 -0.14 2.13
CA ALA A 140 -4.45 -0.17 3.49
C ALA A 140 -4.74 -1.49 4.23
N VAL A 141 -5.92 -2.09 4.01
CA VAL A 141 -6.27 -3.42 4.57
C VAL A 141 -5.41 -4.51 3.95
N VAL A 142 -5.23 -4.46 2.62
CA VAL A 142 -4.44 -5.44 1.86
C VAL A 142 -2.96 -5.37 2.22
N ASP A 143 -2.40 -4.16 2.32
CA ASP A 143 -1.01 -3.93 2.70
C ASP A 143 -0.72 -4.46 4.11
N THR A 144 -1.61 -4.16 5.06
CA THR A 144 -1.52 -4.71 6.41
C THR A 144 -1.57 -6.23 6.40
N TRP A 145 -2.50 -6.83 5.66
CA TRP A 145 -2.61 -8.29 5.58
C TRP A 145 -1.32 -8.92 5.05
N ASP A 146 -0.76 -8.40 3.96
CA ASP A 146 0.47 -8.93 3.40
C ASP A 146 1.65 -8.77 4.38
N ALA A 147 1.75 -7.61 5.04
CA ALA A 147 2.78 -7.35 6.04
C ALA A 147 2.69 -8.26 7.27
N LEU A 148 1.49 -8.70 7.67
CA LEU A 148 1.28 -9.65 8.78
C LEU A 148 1.58 -11.10 8.37
N ASN A 149 1.23 -11.49 7.14
CA ASN A 149 1.38 -12.86 6.65
C ASN A 149 2.73 -13.14 5.97
N SER A 150 3.54 -12.12 5.73
CA SER A 150 4.88 -12.26 5.16
C SER A 150 5.95 -12.39 6.23
N GLU A 151 6.95 -13.23 5.96
CA GLU A 151 8.11 -13.35 6.82
C GLU A 151 9.02 -12.12 6.63
N ARG A 152 9.38 -11.45 7.72
CA ARG A 152 10.28 -10.30 7.72
C ARG A 152 11.51 -10.61 8.57
N VAL A 153 12.65 -9.98 8.25
CA VAL A 153 13.94 -10.20 8.94
C VAL A 153 13.82 -10.07 10.47
N TYR A 154 12.91 -9.22 10.96
CA TYR A 154 12.73 -8.94 12.38
C TYR A 154 11.47 -9.55 13.00
N ARG A 155 10.65 -10.28 12.23
CA ARG A 155 9.36 -10.77 12.71
C ARG A 155 8.89 -12.01 11.93
N PRO A 156 8.56 -13.12 12.63
CA PRO A 156 7.94 -14.26 11.97
C PRO A 156 6.55 -13.87 11.46
N ARG A 157 6.13 -14.49 10.34
CA ARG A 157 4.77 -14.32 9.84
C ARG A 157 3.76 -14.73 10.90
N TRP A 158 2.63 -14.02 10.96
CA TRP A 158 1.49 -14.41 11.77
C TRP A 158 0.74 -15.58 11.15
N SER A 159 0.00 -16.31 11.97
CA SER A 159 -1.04 -17.19 11.47
C SER A 159 -2.17 -16.39 10.82
N GLU A 160 -2.92 -17.06 9.96
CA GLU A 160 -4.08 -16.46 9.31
C GLU A 160 -5.12 -15.98 10.34
N ASP A 161 -5.38 -16.78 11.38
CA ASP A 161 -6.32 -16.47 12.45
C ASP A 161 -5.89 -15.21 13.24
N GLU A 162 -4.60 -15.08 13.56
CA GLU A 162 -4.06 -13.87 14.21
C GLU A 162 -4.21 -12.63 13.33
N SER A 163 -3.94 -12.78 12.03
CA SER A 163 -4.07 -11.69 11.06
C SER A 163 -5.52 -11.24 10.90
N ARG A 164 -6.46 -12.18 10.77
CA ARG A 164 -7.91 -11.92 10.71
C ARG A 164 -8.39 -11.23 11.98
N LYS A 165 -7.98 -11.74 13.14
CA LYS A 165 -8.34 -11.18 14.45
C LYS A 165 -7.89 -9.73 14.57
N TYR A 166 -6.63 -9.44 14.24
CA TYR A 166 -6.09 -8.08 14.31
C TYR A 166 -6.80 -7.11 13.37
N ILE A 167 -7.03 -7.50 12.11
CA ILE A 167 -7.76 -6.64 11.16
C ILE A 167 -9.19 -6.37 11.66
N LYS A 168 -9.87 -7.38 12.18
CA LYS A 168 -11.21 -7.25 12.75
C LYS A 168 -11.24 -6.32 13.97
N GLU A 169 -10.29 -6.46 14.89
CA GLU A 169 -10.18 -5.62 16.10
C GLU A 169 -9.86 -4.15 15.78
N ASN A 170 -9.24 -3.88 14.63
CA ASN A 170 -8.89 -2.53 14.19
C ASN A 170 -9.88 -1.93 13.17
N ALA A 171 -11.01 -2.60 12.91
CA ALA A 171 -12.11 -2.06 12.12
C ALA A 171 -12.72 -0.84 12.81
N GLY A 172 -12.89 0.27 12.08
CA GLY A 172 -13.37 1.54 12.63
C GLY A 172 -12.33 2.34 13.43
N ILE A 173 -11.09 1.85 13.52
CA ILE A 173 -9.96 2.57 14.14
C ILE A 173 -8.90 2.83 13.07
N LEU A 174 -8.28 1.77 12.56
CA LEU A 174 -7.28 1.87 11.51
C LEU A 174 -7.91 1.76 10.13
N TYR A 175 -8.93 0.91 10.00
CA TYR A 175 -9.50 0.52 8.71
C TYR A 175 -10.98 0.86 8.62
N ASP A 176 -11.44 1.10 7.39
CA ASP A 176 -12.86 1.22 7.09
C ASP A 176 -13.59 -0.08 7.47
N PRO A 177 -14.59 -0.03 8.36
CA PRO A 177 -15.24 -1.23 8.87
C PRO A 177 -16.00 -2.01 7.79
N HIS A 178 -16.56 -1.32 6.77
CA HIS A 178 -17.25 -2.00 5.68
C HIS A 178 -16.25 -2.75 4.78
N ILE A 179 -15.10 -2.16 4.50
CA ILE A 179 -14.04 -2.81 3.74
C ILE A 179 -13.49 -4.02 4.50
N VAL A 180 -13.31 -3.91 5.81
CA VAL A 180 -12.87 -5.05 6.64
C VAL A 180 -13.86 -6.20 6.59
N GLU A 181 -15.16 -5.93 6.68
CA GLU A 181 -16.21 -6.96 6.59
C GLU A 181 -16.11 -7.74 5.27
N VAL A 182 -16.04 -7.03 4.15
CA VAL A 182 -15.93 -7.65 2.82
C VAL A 182 -14.60 -8.39 2.68
N PHE A 183 -13.50 -7.80 3.14
CA PHE A 183 -12.18 -8.42 3.08
C PHE A 183 -12.14 -9.77 3.81
N LEU A 184 -12.65 -9.83 5.04
CA LEU A 184 -12.65 -11.07 5.82
C LEU A 184 -13.54 -12.18 5.22
N SER A 185 -14.45 -11.86 4.30
CA SER A 185 -15.25 -12.85 3.59
C SER A 185 -14.52 -13.52 2.42
N ILE A 186 -13.41 -12.93 1.93
CA ILE A 186 -12.69 -13.39 0.73
C ILE A 186 -11.28 -13.93 1.01
N VAL A 187 -10.73 -13.64 2.18
CA VAL A 187 -9.52 -14.31 2.69
C VAL A 187 -9.92 -15.47 3.55
#